data_AF-A0A5K0ZVM8-F1
#
_entry.id   AF-A0A5K0ZVM8-F1
#
_cell.length_a   1.000
_cell.length_b   1.000
_cell.length_c   1.000
_cell.angle_alpha   90.00
_cell.angle_beta   90.00
_cell.angle_gamma   90.00
#
_symmetry.space_group_name_H-M   'P 1'
#
loop_
_entity.id
_entity.type
_entity.pdbx_description
1 polymer ?
#
loop_
_entity_poly.entity_id
_entity_poly.type
_entity_poly.pdbx_seq_one_letter_code
_entity_poly.pdbx_strand_id
1 'polypeptide(L)' 'MIGSPDDLSLGFLRNDNARRYISQLPQYPKQKFSEKFPNMTAGAVDLLEKMLVFDPSKRIT' A
#
# COMPACT_ATOMS: atom_id res chain seq x y z
N MET A 1 0.75 2.18 -7.47
CA MET A 1 0.16 0.92 -6.96
C MET A 1 0.89 0.60 -5.67
N ILE A 2 0.19 0.23 -4.59
CA ILE A 2 0.76 0.26 -3.22
C ILE A 2 1.94 -0.71 -3.03
N GLY A 3 2.04 -1.74 -3.88
CA GLY A 3 3.06 -2.79 -3.80
C GLY A 3 2.66 -3.88 -2.81
N SER A 4 3.46 -4.93 -2.75
CA SER A 4 3.32 -5.95 -1.72
C SER A 4 3.75 -5.38 -0.37
N PRO A 5 2.93 -5.53 0.69
CA PRO A 5 3.27 -5.02 2.01
C PRO A 5 4.44 -5.80 2.64
N ASP A 6 5.35 -5.08 3.29
CA ASP A 6 6.40 -5.69 4.10
C ASP A 6 5.81 -6.40 5.33
N ASP A 7 6.52 -7.38 5.90
CA ASP A 7 6.09 -8.14 7.09
C ASP A 7 5.73 -7.25 8.30
N LEU A 8 6.36 -6.08 8.41
CA LEU A 8 6.05 -5.05 9.41
C LEU A 8 4.66 -4.42 9.19
N SER A 9 4.28 -4.24 7.93
CA SER A 9 2.95 -3.74 7.55
C SER A 9 1.88 -4.82 7.68
N LEU A 10 2.24 -6.09 7.78
CA LEU A 10 1.31 -7.19 8.12
C LEU A 10 1.10 -7.33 9.63
N GLY A 11 1.79 -6.55 10.46
CA GLY A 11 1.69 -6.60 11.92
C GLY A 11 0.29 -6.31 12.47
N PHE A 12 -0.55 -5.57 11.73
CA PHE A 12 -1.95 -5.34 12.12
C PHE A 12 -2.87 -6.54 11.83
N LEU A 13 -2.44 -7.48 10.99
CA LEU A 13 -3.24 -8.67 10.66
C LEU A 13 -3.18 -9.64 11.83
N ARG A 14 -4.25 -9.65 12.64
CA ARG A 14 -4.42 -10.58 13.76
C ARG A 14 -4.68 -12.04 13.33
N ASN A 15 -4.78 -12.29 12.02
CA ASN A 15 -5.09 -13.59 11.45
C ASN A 15 -3.85 -14.18 10.76
N ASP A 16 -3.30 -15.25 11.32
CA ASP A 16 -2.11 -15.93 10.81
C ASP A 16 -2.32 -16.55 9.41
N ASN A 17 -3.55 -16.96 9.07
CA ASN A 17 -3.87 -17.45 7.73
C ASN A 17 -3.80 -16.31 6.69
N ALA A 18 -4.26 -15.11 7.06
CA ALA A 18 -4.18 -13.94 6.19
C ALA A 18 -2.71 -13.51 5.98
N ARG A 19 -1.89 -13.56 7.04
CA ARG A 19 -0.45 -13.31 6.93
C ARG A 19 0.22 -14.33 5.99
N ARG A 20 0.01 -15.63 6.21
CA ARG A 20 0.56 -16.70 5.36
C ARG A 20 0.15 -16.55 3.90
N TYR A 21 -1.12 -16.22 3.64
CA TYR A 21 -1.62 -16.01 2.29
C TYR A 21 -0.89 -14.85 1.60
N ILE A 22 -0.73 -13.70 2.27
CA ILE A 22 -0.06 -12.53 1.68
C ILE A 22 1.44 -12.79 1.47
N SER A 23 2.11 -13.48 2.39
CA SER A 23 3.52 -13.87 2.24
C SER A 23 3.76 -14.83 1.06
N GLN A 24 2.74 -15.56 0.61
CA GLN A 24 2.81 -16.43 -0.57
C GLN A 24 2.53 -15.71 -1.90
N LEU A 25 2.01 -14.49 -1.86
CA LEU A 25 1.76 -13.72 -3.09
C LEU A 25 3.09 -13.23 -3.69
N PRO A 26 3.20 -13.14 -5.03
CA PRO A 26 4.35 -12.53 -5.67
C PRO A 26 4.61 -11.13 -5.12
N GLN A 27 5.88 -10.83 -4.82
CA GLN A 27 6.29 -9.51 -4.35
C GLN A 27 6.27 -8.52 -5.51
N TYR A 28 5.42 -7.50 -5.40
CA TYR A 28 5.34 -6.40 -6.36
C TYR A 28 5.97 -5.15 -5.76
N PRO A 29 6.96 -4.53 -6.43
CA PRO A 29 7.53 -3.29 -5.95
C PRO A 29 6.47 -2.18 -5.94
N LYS A 30 6.53 -1.31 -4.93
CA LYS A 30 5.68 -0.13 -4.87
C LYS A 30 5.94 0.75 -6.10
N GLN A 31 4.89 1.00 -6.87
CA GLN A 31 4.95 1.91 -8.02
C GLN A 31 4.53 3.31 -7.60
N LYS A 32 5.34 4.31 -7.94
CA LYS A 32 5.03 5.73 -7.71
C LYS A 32 3.75 6.10 -8.43
N PHE A 33 2.82 6.73 -7.72
CA PHE A 33 1.56 7.15 -8.33
C PHE A 33 1.77 8.26 -9.35
N SER A 34 2.80 9.09 -9.18
CA SER A 34 3.21 10.11 -10.14
C SER A 34 3.57 9.55 -11.53
N GLU A 35 4.19 8.37 -11.59
CA GLU A 35 4.56 7.73 -12.87
C GLU A 35 3.35 7.11 -13.56
N LYS A 36 2.36 6.65 -12.78
CA LYS A 36 1.13 6.04 -13.31
C LYS A 36 0.07 7.07 -13.71
N PHE A 37 0.07 8.23 -13.05
CA PHE A 37 -0.87 9.31 -13.29
C PHE A 37 -0.14 10.63 -13.60
N PRO A 38 0.55 10.72 -14.75
CA PRO A 38 1.36 11.89 -15.11
C PRO A 38 0.55 13.18 -15.26
N ASN A 39 -0.77 13.06 -15.50
CA ASN A 39 -1.68 14.20 -15.68
C ASN A 39 -2.36 14.67 -14.39
N MET A 40 -2.05 14.07 -13.23
CA MET A 40 -2.61 14.49 -11.95
C MET A 40 -1.78 15.60 -11.31
N THR A 41 -2.45 16.51 -10.60
CA THR A 41 -1.77 17.53 -9.80
C THR A 41 -1.02 16.88 -8.64
N ALA A 42 0.10 17.48 -8.22
CA ALA A 42 0.90 16.97 -7.11
C ALA A 42 0.07 16.75 -5.82
N GLY A 43 -0.92 17.61 -5.55
CA GLY A 43 -1.84 17.46 -4.41
C GLY A 43 -2.79 16.27 -4.53
N ALA A 44 -3.27 15.94 -5.74
CA ALA A 44 -4.11 14.77 -5.95
C ALA A 44 -3.32 13.46 -5.82
N VAL A 45 -2.07 13.45 -6.31
CA VAL A 45 -1.15 12.30 -6.14
C VAL A 45 -0.82 12.08 -4.67
N ASP A 46 -0.48 13.14 -3.93
CA ASP A 46 -0.18 13.06 -2.49
C ASP A 46 -1.39 12.55 -1.68
N LEU A 47 -2.59 13.03 -1.98
CA LEU A 47 -3.82 12.54 -1.36
C LEU A 47 -4.03 11.05 -1.64
N LEU A 48 -3.88 10.61 -2.90
CA LEU A 48 -4.00 9.21 -3.27
C LEU A 48 -2.98 8.34 -2.55
N GLU A 49 -1.73 8.80 -2.42
CA GLU A 49 -0.68 8.07 -1.69
C GLU A 49 -1.00 7.92 -0.20
N LYS A 50 -1.63 8.92 0.40
CA LYS A 50 -2.04 8.91 1.81
C LYS A 50 -3.35 8.15 2.08
N MET A 51 -4.23 8.05 1.09
CA MET A 51 -5.46 7.24 1.17
C MET A 51 -5.21 5.76 0.88
N LEU A 52 -4.35 5.47 -0.10
CA LEU A 52 -4.01 4.12 -0.55
C LEU A 52 -2.80 3.60 0.22
N VAL A 53 -2.93 3.54 1.55
CA VAL A 53 -1.97 2.91 2.45
C VAL A 53 -2.54 1.57 2.92
N PHE A 54 -1.67 0.55 2.92
CA PHE A 54 -2.04 -0.82 3.30
C PHE A 54 -2.42 -0.91 4.79
N ASP A 55 -1.63 -0.26 5.66
CA ASP A 55 -1.93 -0.15 7.08
C ASP A 55 -3.04 0.90 7.30
N PRO A 56 -4.22 0.50 7.79
CA PRO A 56 -5.32 1.44 8.04
C PRO A 56 -4.97 2.49 9.09
N SER A 57 -4.05 2.19 10.02
CA SER A 57 -3.60 3.11 11.07
C SER A 57 -2.75 4.27 10.52
N LYS A 58 -2.17 4.09 9.33
CA LYS A 58 -1.37 5.09 8.62
C LYS A 58 -2.16 5.81 7.52
N ARG A 59 -3.44 5.48 7.36
CA ARG A 59 -4.32 6.11 6.38
C ARG A 59 -4.75 7.49 6.88
N ILE A 60 -4.73 8.48 6.00
CA ILE A 60 -5.26 9.82 6.30
C ILE A 60 -6.76 9.75 6.65
N THR A 61 -7.19 10.53 7.65
CA THR A 61 -8.59 10.68 8.10
C THR A 61 -9.02 12.14 8.01
#